data_AF-A0A7K4B7W0-F1
#
_entry.id   AF-A0A7K4B7W0-F1
#
_cell.length_a   1.000
_cell.length_b   1.000
_cell.length_c   1.000
_cell.angle_alpha   90.00
_cell.angle_beta   90.00
_cell.angle_gamma   90.00
#
_symmetry.space_group_name_H-M   'P 1'
#
loop_
_entity.id
_entity.type
_entity.pdbx_description
1 polymer ?
#
loop_
_entity_poly.entity_id
_entity_poly.type
_entity_poly.pdbx_seq_one_letter_code
_entity_poly.pdbx_strand_id
1 'polypeptide(L)'
;MHKRLTILVTGRVQRVGFRGFARLIANRYGIFGYAENLLDGSVRIVVEGEDGMLTRFCEDLYAEEEPLISVESVEITESEYQGDLTHFEPHFGDFQKEMFHRSELGLEYLKEMIKLQKRSLKMQEEMVIALRDMKKESKKRREVLERVIEAIHTQGIG
;
A
#
# COMPACT_ATOMS: atom_id res chain seq x y z
N MET A 1 -15.16 -13.82 -25.83
CA MET A 1 -16.59 -14.06 -25.48
C MET A 1 -16.95 -13.13 -24.32
N HIS A 2 -18.17 -12.62 -24.21
CA HIS A 2 -18.59 -11.84 -23.04
C HIS A 2 -19.29 -12.76 -22.03
N LYS A 3 -19.09 -12.49 -20.74
CA LYS A 3 -19.75 -13.22 -19.65
C LYS A 3 -19.99 -12.30 -18.46
N ARG A 4 -20.80 -12.78 -17.51
CA ARG A 4 -21.02 -12.15 -16.21
C ARG A 4 -20.37 -12.99 -15.11
N LEU A 5 -19.63 -12.34 -14.22
CA LEU A 5 -19.09 -12.98 -13.02
C LEU A 5 -19.76 -12.41 -11.77
N THR A 6 -20.15 -13.31 -10.87
CA THR A 6 -20.38 -12.99 -9.46
C THR A 6 -19.17 -13.45 -8.67
N ILE A 7 -18.49 -12.54 -8.02
CA ILE A 7 -17.23 -12.77 -7.31
C ILE A 7 -17.45 -12.47 -5.83
N LEU A 8 -17.09 -13.40 -4.97
CA LEU A 8 -17.08 -13.22 -3.53
C LEU A 8 -15.63 -13.12 -3.04
N VAL A 9 -15.29 -12.01 -2.40
CA VAL A 9 -13.94 -11.74 -1.90
C VAL A 9 -13.97 -11.70 -0.38
N THR A 10 -13.05 -12.44 0.25
CA THR A 10 -12.91 -12.51 1.72
C THR A 10 -11.53 -12.03 2.18
N GLY A 11 -11.42 -11.72 3.47
CA GLY A 11 -10.21 -11.21 4.11
C GLY A 11 -10.37 -9.80 4.66
N ARG A 12 -9.28 -9.04 4.72
CA ARG A 12 -9.28 -7.62 5.09
C ARG A 12 -9.67 -6.76 3.89
N VAL A 13 -10.95 -6.79 3.54
CA VAL A 13 -11.50 -6.13 2.33
C VAL A 13 -12.54 -5.05 2.63
N GLN A 14 -13.13 -5.01 3.83
CA GLN A 14 -14.04 -3.92 4.21
C GLN A 14 -13.31 -2.77 4.91
N ARG A 15 -13.84 -1.55 4.74
CA ARG A 15 -13.32 -0.28 5.33
C ARG A 15 -11.91 0.13 4.89
N VAL A 16 -11.22 -0.71 4.12
CA VAL A 16 -9.84 -0.45 3.63
C VAL A 16 -9.78 0.12 2.21
N GLY A 17 -10.93 0.48 1.63
CA GLY A 17 -10.99 1.08 0.29
C GLY A 17 -11.15 0.08 -0.86
N PHE A 18 -11.31 -1.22 -0.57
CA PHE A 18 -11.37 -2.29 -1.57
C PHE A 18 -12.39 -2.06 -2.71
N ARG A 19 -13.64 -1.65 -2.41
CA ARG A 19 -14.64 -1.35 -3.46
C ARG A 19 -14.17 -0.24 -4.42
N GLY A 20 -13.42 0.74 -3.91
CA GLY A 20 -12.82 1.81 -4.72
C GLY A 20 -11.64 1.30 -5.57
N PHE A 21 -10.84 0.40 -5.01
CA PHE A 21 -9.77 -0.30 -5.71
C PHE A 21 -10.32 -1.19 -6.84
N ALA A 22 -11.37 -1.99 -6.57
CA ALA A 22 -12.07 -2.78 -7.58
C ALA A 22 -12.58 -1.92 -8.74
N ARG A 23 -13.14 -0.73 -8.45
CA ARG A 23 -13.53 0.23 -9.51
C ARG A 23 -12.34 0.67 -10.36
N LEU A 24 -11.19 0.95 -9.74
CA LEU A 24 -9.99 1.37 -10.46
C LEU A 24 -9.52 0.28 -11.43
N ILE A 25 -9.53 -0.97 -11.01
CA ILE A 25 -9.19 -2.13 -11.87
C ILE A 25 -10.26 -2.33 -12.96
N ALA A 26 -11.54 -2.26 -12.62
CA ALA A 26 -12.61 -2.43 -13.60
C ALA A 26 -12.50 -1.41 -14.73
N ASN A 27 -12.23 -0.14 -14.39
CA ASN A 27 -12.00 0.92 -15.36
C ASN A 27 -10.76 0.67 -16.23
N ARG A 28 -9.67 0.12 -15.67
CA ARG A 28 -8.45 -0.24 -16.41
C ARG A 28 -8.72 -1.26 -17.52
N TYR A 29 -9.62 -2.21 -17.26
CA TYR A 29 -9.93 -3.30 -18.18
C TYR A 29 -11.23 -3.10 -18.99
N GLY A 30 -11.91 -1.95 -18.83
CA GLY A 30 -13.18 -1.69 -19.53
C GLY A 30 -14.32 -2.61 -19.09
N ILE A 31 -14.34 -2.98 -17.81
CA ILE A 31 -15.34 -3.87 -17.21
C ILE A 31 -16.41 -3.03 -16.51
N PHE A 32 -17.66 -3.44 -16.64
CA PHE A 32 -18.81 -2.80 -15.98
C PHE A 32 -19.33 -3.66 -14.85
N GLY A 33 -19.94 -3.05 -13.84
CA GLY A 33 -20.41 -3.80 -12.69
C GLY A 33 -20.63 -3.00 -11.42
N TYR A 34 -20.59 -3.68 -10.29
CA TYR A 34 -20.64 -3.03 -9.00
C TYR A 34 -19.95 -3.88 -7.93
N ALA A 35 -19.63 -3.25 -6.80
CA ALA A 35 -19.11 -3.93 -5.63
C ALA A 35 -19.83 -3.47 -4.36
N GLU A 36 -20.25 -4.40 -3.51
CA GLU A 36 -20.98 -4.12 -2.27
C GLU A 36 -20.42 -4.93 -1.10
N ASN A 37 -20.49 -4.36 0.10
CA ASN A 37 -20.12 -5.06 1.32
C ASN A 37 -21.28 -5.96 1.78
N LEU A 38 -20.97 -7.20 2.15
CA LEU A 38 -21.93 -8.09 2.79
C LEU A 38 -21.81 -8.01 4.33
N LEU A 39 -22.85 -8.47 5.03
CA LEU A 39 -22.92 -8.41 6.50
C LEU A 39 -21.91 -9.32 7.20
N ASP A 40 -21.45 -10.37 6.53
CA ASP A 40 -20.47 -11.34 7.04
C ASP A 40 -19.02 -10.86 6.96
N GLY A 41 -18.78 -9.66 6.42
CA GLY A 41 -17.44 -9.09 6.27
C GLY A 41 -16.83 -9.30 4.88
N SER A 42 -17.46 -10.06 3.99
CA SER A 42 -17.02 -10.25 2.60
C SER A 42 -17.45 -9.08 1.69
N VAL A 43 -16.90 -9.04 0.48
CA VAL A 43 -17.33 -8.14 -0.59
C VAL A 43 -17.84 -8.95 -1.77
N ARG A 44 -19.06 -8.64 -2.22
CA ARG A 44 -19.61 -9.17 -3.47
C ARG A 44 -19.33 -8.21 -4.60
N ILE A 45 -18.83 -8.73 -5.70
CA ILE A 45 -18.61 -8.00 -6.94
C ILE A 45 -19.42 -8.69 -8.04
N VAL A 46 -20.20 -7.92 -8.81
CA VAL A 46 -20.86 -8.43 -10.01
C VAL A 46 -20.34 -7.63 -11.19
N VAL A 47 -19.78 -8.32 -12.18
CA VAL A 47 -19.14 -7.67 -13.33
C VAL A 47 -19.47 -8.34 -14.64
N GLU A 48 -19.45 -7.55 -15.70
CA GLU A 48 -19.60 -7.97 -17.09
C GLU A 48 -18.47 -7.42 -17.95
N GLY A 49 -18.01 -8.24 -18.87
CA GLY A 49 -16.97 -7.85 -19.80
C GLY A 49 -16.50 -9.00 -20.68
N GLU A 50 -15.47 -8.73 -21.45
CA GLU A 50 -14.77 -9.74 -22.22
C GLU A 50 -14.04 -10.70 -21.29
N ASP A 51 -14.12 -12.00 -21.58
CA ASP A 51 -13.50 -13.09 -20.82
C ASP A 51 -12.04 -12.81 -20.42
N GLY A 52 -11.19 -12.42 -21.38
CA GLY A 52 -9.78 -12.13 -21.09
C GLY A 52 -9.55 -10.92 -20.19
N MET A 53 -10.44 -9.92 -20.25
CA MET A 53 -10.39 -8.77 -19.35
C MET A 53 -10.86 -9.15 -17.94
N LEU A 54 -11.91 -9.96 -17.85
CA LEU A 54 -12.44 -10.48 -16.59
C LEU A 54 -11.42 -11.36 -15.85
N THR A 55 -10.64 -12.17 -16.57
CA THR A 55 -9.54 -12.94 -15.97
C THR A 55 -8.50 -12.02 -15.31
N ARG A 56 -8.02 -11.01 -16.04
CA ARG A 56 -7.05 -10.03 -15.50
C ARG A 56 -7.60 -9.23 -14.33
N PHE A 57 -8.89 -8.90 -14.39
CA PHE A 57 -9.58 -8.25 -13.28
C PHE A 57 -9.56 -9.13 -12.02
N CYS A 58 -9.88 -10.41 -12.15
CA CYS A 58 -9.87 -11.34 -11.03
C CYS A 58 -8.46 -11.55 -10.45
N GLU A 59 -7.43 -11.58 -11.28
CA GLU A 59 -6.02 -11.64 -10.84
C GLU A 59 -5.64 -10.38 -10.03
N ASP A 60 -5.96 -9.18 -10.55
CA ASP A 60 -5.64 -7.92 -9.89
C ASP A 60 -6.43 -7.70 -8.58
N LEU A 61 -7.55 -8.41 -8.36
CA LEU A 61 -8.33 -8.30 -7.12
C LEU A 61 -7.54 -8.70 -5.87
N TYR A 62 -6.49 -9.53 -5.99
CA TYR A 62 -5.65 -9.90 -4.84
C TYR A 62 -4.89 -8.73 -4.22
N ALA A 63 -4.76 -7.61 -4.94
CA ALA A 63 -4.27 -6.34 -4.42
C ALA A 63 -2.87 -6.43 -3.76
N GLU A 64 -1.94 -7.17 -4.35
CA GLU A 64 -0.61 -7.44 -3.76
C GLU A 64 0.19 -6.18 -3.42
N GLU A 65 -0.04 -5.08 -4.16
CA GLU A 65 0.64 -3.80 -3.95
C GLU A 65 -0.07 -2.86 -2.96
N GLU A 66 -1.29 -3.22 -2.49
CA GLU A 66 -2.10 -2.35 -1.64
C GLU A 66 -1.83 -2.64 -0.15
N PRO A 67 -1.20 -1.71 0.59
CA PRO A 67 -0.71 -1.98 1.94
C PRO A 67 -1.81 -2.21 2.98
N LEU A 68 -3.05 -1.82 2.66
CA LEU A 68 -4.18 -1.89 3.58
C LEU A 68 -5.18 -3.00 3.22
N ILE A 69 -5.10 -3.54 2.01
CA ILE A 69 -6.00 -4.58 1.53
C ILE A 69 -5.28 -5.91 1.68
N SER A 70 -5.97 -6.91 2.22
CA SER A 70 -5.46 -8.29 2.24
C SER A 70 -6.58 -9.22 1.83
N VAL A 71 -6.45 -9.84 0.68
CA VAL A 71 -7.42 -10.81 0.16
C VAL A 71 -7.00 -12.21 0.57
N GLU A 72 -7.91 -12.96 1.18
CA GLU A 72 -7.69 -14.35 1.62
C GLU A 72 -8.24 -15.34 0.58
N SER A 73 -9.45 -15.09 0.07
CA SER A 73 -10.05 -15.89 -0.99
C SER A 73 -10.82 -15.05 -1.99
N VAL A 74 -10.87 -15.56 -3.23
CA VAL A 74 -11.67 -15.06 -4.33
C VAL A 74 -12.45 -16.25 -4.90
N GLU A 75 -13.77 -16.26 -4.73
CA GLU A 75 -14.64 -17.29 -5.28
C GLU A 75 -15.42 -16.71 -6.46
N ILE A 76 -15.39 -17.41 -7.59
CA ILE A 76 -15.95 -16.90 -8.86
C ILE A 76 -17.07 -17.82 -9.32
N THR A 77 -18.23 -17.23 -9.60
CA THR A 77 -19.36 -17.90 -10.24
C THR A 77 -19.65 -17.24 -11.58
N GLU A 78 -19.62 -18.02 -12.66
CA GLU A 78 -19.90 -17.53 -14.00
C GLU A 78 -21.38 -17.63 -14.34
N SER A 79 -21.86 -16.69 -15.16
CA SER A 79 -23.23 -16.64 -15.66
C SER A 79 -23.26 -15.97 -17.03
N GLU A 80 -24.39 -16.07 -17.71
CA GLU A 80 -24.58 -15.46 -19.02
C GLU A 80 -24.50 -13.93 -18.96
N TYR A 81 -23.87 -13.35 -19.99
CA TYR A 81 -23.85 -11.90 -20.19
C TYR A 81 -25.26 -11.37 -20.44
N GLN A 82 -25.67 -10.35 -19.69
CA GLN A 82 -26.99 -9.71 -19.80
C GLN A 82 -26.88 -8.29 -20.38
N GLY A 83 -25.77 -7.59 -20.19
CA GLY A 83 -25.52 -6.27 -20.79
C GLY A 83 -26.35 -5.13 -20.17
N ASP A 84 -26.79 -5.29 -18.93
CA ASP A 84 -27.51 -4.25 -18.17
C ASP A 84 -26.55 -3.35 -17.34
N LEU A 85 -25.26 -3.68 -17.29
CA LEU A 85 -24.22 -2.93 -16.60
C LEU A 85 -23.52 -1.96 -17.57
N THR A 86 -23.50 -0.67 -17.24
CA THR A 86 -22.96 0.39 -18.12
C THR A 86 -21.73 1.11 -17.56
N HIS A 87 -21.46 0.95 -16.28
CA HIS A 87 -20.34 1.53 -15.57
C HIS A 87 -20.03 0.66 -14.34
N PHE A 88 -18.91 0.94 -13.66
CA PHE A 88 -18.58 0.29 -12.40
C PHE A 88 -18.90 1.19 -11.20
N GLU A 89 -19.82 0.75 -10.33
CA GLU A 89 -20.26 1.52 -9.16
C GLU A 89 -19.99 0.82 -7.81
N PRO A 90 -19.22 1.44 -6.90
CA PRO A 90 -19.14 1.02 -5.51
C PRO A 90 -20.48 1.30 -4.81
N HIS A 91 -21.18 0.25 -4.37
CA HIS A 91 -22.41 0.39 -3.61
C HIS A 91 -22.08 0.64 -2.14
N PHE A 92 -22.56 1.77 -1.63
CA PHE A 92 -22.50 2.13 -0.22
C PHE A 92 -23.87 1.91 0.39
N GLY A 93 -23.93 1.24 1.55
CA GLY A 93 -25.16 1.07 2.31
C GLY A 93 -25.49 2.35 3.08
N ASP A 94 -25.54 2.25 4.40
CA ASP A 94 -25.68 3.43 5.25
C ASP A 94 -24.41 4.29 5.18
N PHE A 95 -24.46 5.35 4.38
CA PHE A 95 -23.36 6.27 4.17
C PHE A 95 -22.85 6.91 5.48
N GLN A 96 -23.74 7.24 6.43
CA GLN A 96 -23.36 7.84 7.71
C GLN A 96 -22.52 6.85 8.54
N LYS A 97 -23.01 5.62 8.67
CA LYS A 97 -22.32 4.55 9.38
C LYS A 97 -20.97 4.22 8.72
N GLU A 98 -20.94 4.13 7.40
CA GLU A 98 -19.72 3.83 6.66
C GLU A 98 -18.69 4.97 6.78
N MET A 99 -19.12 6.24 6.67
CA MET A 99 -18.23 7.38 6.81
C MET A 99 -17.65 7.49 8.22
N PHE A 100 -18.42 7.17 9.26
CA PHE A 100 -17.95 7.12 10.64
C PHE A 100 -16.81 6.09 10.79
N HIS A 101 -17.02 4.86 10.33
CA HIS A 101 -16.00 3.82 10.40
C HIS A 101 -14.73 4.17 9.58
N ARG A 102 -14.88 4.83 8.43
CA ARG A 102 -13.73 5.32 7.66
C ARG A 102 -12.95 6.40 8.40
N SER A 103 -13.66 7.26 9.13
CA SER A 103 -13.04 8.34 9.92
C SER A 103 -12.25 7.77 11.10
N GLU A 104 -12.80 6.78 11.80
CA GLU A 104 -12.13 6.06 12.89
C GLU A 104 -10.85 5.35 12.40
N LEU A 105 -10.93 4.63 11.29
CA LEU A 105 -9.77 3.96 10.69
C LEU A 105 -8.72 4.97 10.22
N GLY A 106 -9.14 6.11 9.66
CA GLY A 106 -8.24 7.20 9.30
C GLY A 106 -7.46 7.74 10.50
N LEU A 107 -8.11 7.89 11.66
CA LEU A 107 -7.45 8.29 12.91
C LEU A 107 -6.46 7.23 13.41
N GLU A 108 -6.79 5.95 13.29
CA GLU A 108 -5.88 4.86 13.65
C GLU A 108 -4.61 4.87 12.77
N TYR A 109 -4.76 5.05 11.45
CA TYR A 109 -3.61 5.17 10.56
C TYR A 109 -2.77 6.42 10.85
N LEU A 110 -3.38 7.57 11.13
CA LEU A 110 -2.64 8.76 11.52
C LEU A 110 -1.83 8.53 12.80
N LYS A 111 -2.39 7.82 13.78
CA LYS A 111 -1.66 7.44 15.01
C LYS A 111 -0.47 6.54 14.69
N GLU A 112 -0.63 5.54 13.83
CA GLU A 112 0.48 4.66 13.42
C GLU A 112 1.54 5.40 12.60
N MET A 113 1.16 6.30 11.70
CA MET A 113 2.11 7.16 10.97
C MET A 113 2.90 8.04 11.93
N ILE A 114 2.27 8.67 12.91
CA ILE A 114 2.96 9.47 13.92
C ILE A 114 3.95 8.62 14.72
N LYS A 115 3.59 7.37 15.08
CA LYS A 115 4.51 6.44 15.75
C LYS A 115 5.71 6.09 14.87
N LEU A 116 5.48 5.77 13.60
CA LEU A 116 6.55 5.47 12.64
C LEU A 116 7.46 6.68 12.41
N GLN A 117 6.90 7.88 12.25
CA GLN A 117 7.67 9.12 12.10
C GLN A 117 8.52 9.40 13.35
N LYS A 118 7.98 9.21 14.56
CA LYS A 118 8.76 9.34 15.80
C LYS A 118 9.93 8.35 15.86
N ARG A 119 9.73 7.09 15.43
CA ARG A 119 10.82 6.11 15.34
C ARG A 119 11.88 6.51 14.31
N SER A 120 11.45 7.00 13.15
CA SER A 120 12.34 7.50 12.10
C SER A 120 13.18 8.69 12.58
N LEU A 121 12.55 9.66 13.26
CA LEU A 121 13.25 10.80 13.85
C LEU A 121 14.31 10.37 14.87
N LYS A 122 13.99 9.43 15.75
CA LYS A 122 14.96 8.89 16.71
C LYS A 122 16.17 8.26 16.01
N MET A 123 15.93 7.49 14.95
CA MET A 123 17.00 6.91 14.14
C MET A 123 17.85 7.99 13.45
N GLN A 124 17.23 9.07 12.97
CA GLN A 124 17.96 10.22 12.41
C GLN A 124 18.81 10.94 13.45
N GLU A 125 18.32 11.12 14.68
CA GLU A 125 19.09 11.70 15.79
C GLU A 125 20.32 10.84 16.13
N GLU A 126 20.15 9.53 16.23
CA GLU A 126 21.24 8.57 16.47
C GLU A 126 22.27 8.60 15.32
N MET A 127 21.82 8.67 14.07
CA MET A 127 22.68 8.81 12.89
C MET A 127 23.49 10.11 12.93
N VAL A 128 22.85 11.23 13.29
CA VAL A 128 23.54 12.53 13.42
C VAL A 128 24.62 12.48 14.50
N ILE A 129 24.36 11.81 15.62
CA ILE A 129 25.36 11.60 16.69
C ILE A 129 26.53 10.78 16.16
N ALA A 130 26.26 9.63 15.52
CA ALA A 130 27.30 8.77 14.96
C ALA A 130 28.18 9.52 13.94
N LEU A 131 27.58 10.29 13.04
CA LEU A 131 28.31 11.11 12.05
C LEU A 131 29.20 12.18 12.72
N ARG A 132 28.72 12.81 13.80
CA ARG A 132 29.53 13.79 14.56
C ARG A 132 30.75 13.13 15.19
N ASP A 133 30.59 11.94 15.74
CA ASP A 133 31.69 11.23 16.38
C ASP A 133 32.69 10.69 15.35
N MET A 134 32.22 10.15 14.22
CA MET A 134 33.08 9.80 13.09
C MET A 134 33.88 10.99 12.57
N LYS A 135 33.27 12.18 12.49
CA LYS A 135 33.94 13.42 12.08
C LYS A 135 35.02 13.83 13.08
N LYS A 136 34.77 13.72 14.38
CA LYS A 136 35.77 13.99 15.44
C LYS A 136 36.95 13.03 15.32
N GLU A 137 36.68 11.74 15.17
CA GLU A 137 37.73 10.73 15.06
C GLU A 137 38.57 10.93 13.79
N SER A 138 37.93 11.23 12.66
CA SER A 138 38.62 11.57 11.40
C SER A 138 39.52 12.79 11.55
N LYS A 139 39.06 13.83 12.26
CA LYS A 139 39.89 15.01 12.56
C LYS A 139 41.11 14.65 13.41
N LYS A 140 40.92 13.84 14.45
CA LYS A 140 42.01 13.37 15.32
C LYS A 140 43.04 12.53 14.55
N ARG A 141 42.57 11.62 13.68
CA ARG A 141 43.45 10.82 12.81
C ARG A 141 44.26 11.71 11.88
N ARG A 142 43.65 12.75 11.29
CA ARG A 142 44.34 13.73 10.44
C ARG A 142 45.42 14.49 11.20
N GLU A 143 45.12 15.00 12.40
CA GLU A 143 46.10 15.71 13.25
C GLU A 143 47.30 14.82 13.60
N VAL A 144 47.08 13.53 13.88
CA VAL A 144 48.18 12.56 14.10
C VAL A 144 49.00 12.37 12.82
N LEU A 145 48.35 12.23 11.67
CA LEU A 145 49.03 12.07 10.39
C LEU A 145 49.92 13.27 10.06
N GLU A 146 49.41 14.49 10.26
CA GLU A 146 50.15 15.74 10.06
C GLU A 146 51.41 15.79 10.92
N ARG A 147 51.32 15.43 12.22
CA ARG A 147 52.50 15.36 13.12
C ARG A 147 53.53 14.32 12.70
N VAL A 148 53.08 13.14 12.23
CA VAL A 148 53.99 12.09 11.75
C VAL A 148 54.73 12.58 10.50
N ILE A 149 54.02 13.24 9.57
CA ILE A 149 54.61 13.82 8.37
C ILE A 149 55.65 14.89 8.74
N GLU A 150 55.35 15.79 9.67
CA GLU A 150 56.30 16.80 10.15
C GLU A 150 57.55 16.18 10.79
N ALA A 151 57.38 15.14 11.62
CA ALA A 151 58.49 14.43 12.27
C ALA A 151 59.41 13.74 11.25
N ILE A 152 58.85 13.14 10.20
CA ILE A 152 59.64 12.54 9.11
C ILE A 152 60.45 13.62 8.37
N HIS A 153 59.84 14.76 8.07
CA HIS A 153 60.56 15.87 7.41
C HIS A 153 61.67 16.47 8.28
N THR A 154 61.51 16.49 9.60
CA THR A 154 62.55 17.00 10.52
C THR A 154 63.67 16.00 10.79
N GLN A 155 63.43 14.70 10.67
CA GLN A 155 64.45 13.65 10.80
C GLN A 155 65.12 13.26 9.46
N GLY A 156 64.63 13.77 8.34
CA GLY A 156 65.11 13.45 6.99
C GLY A 156 65.35 14.69 6.13
N ILE A 157 66.27 15.57 6.56
CA ILE A 157 67.18 16.31 5.66
C ILE A 157 68.55 16.35 6.35
N GLY A 158 69.43 15.51 5.82
CA GLY A 158 70.83 15.29 6.18
C GLY A 158 71.36 14.18 5.30
#